data_AF-X1DKN6-F1
#
_entry.id   AF-X1DKN6-F1
#
_cell.length_a   1.000
_cell.length_b   1.000
_cell.length_c   1.000
_cell.angle_alpha   90.00
_cell.angle_beta   90.00
_cell.angle_gamma   90.00
#
_symmetry.space_group_name_H-M   'P 1'
#
loop_
_entity.id
_entity.type
_entity.pdbx_description
1 polymer ?
#
loop_
_entity_poly.entity_id
_entity_poly.type
_entity_poly.pdbx_seq_one_letter_code
_entity_poly.pdbx_strand_id
1 'polypeptide(L)'
;MAIGKIRKLYAIEARIKDLEPAQKKAQRQTLSRPVLDDLKAWLETNSRRVPKDSLTWIAINYTLNQWDLLIGYCEDGRLNISNALAENAIRPFAVGRRNWLFSDTPRGARASATCYSLIETAKANGLEPYAYLHHVLQHIAASRLPQQVTHPIHQGDILLSIDRTAGAGHRRQVIKE
;
A
#
# COMPACT_ATOMS: atom_id res chain seq x y z
N MET A 1 20.28 -11.83 17.52
CA MET A 1 18.83 -11.74 17.83
C MET A 1 18.08 -11.15 16.66
N ALA A 2 16.92 -11.71 16.28
CA ALA A 2 16.12 -11.25 15.13
C ALA A 2 15.77 -9.75 15.17
N ILE A 3 15.43 -9.23 16.35
CA ILE A 3 15.08 -7.81 16.53
C ILE A 3 16.19 -6.86 16.05
N GLY A 4 17.45 -7.24 16.24
CA GLY A 4 18.60 -6.45 15.80
C GLY A 4 18.72 -6.40 14.27
N LYS A 5 18.40 -7.50 13.59
CA LYS A 5 18.40 -7.55 12.12
C LYS A 5 17.28 -6.69 11.54
N ILE A 6 16.08 -6.75 12.14
CA ILE A 6 14.94 -5.90 11.75
C ILE A 6 15.28 -4.41 11.93
N ARG A 7 15.87 -4.03 13.07
CA ARG A 7 16.31 -2.63 13.28
C ARG A 7 17.31 -2.16 12.23
N LYS A 8 18.25 -3.01 11.82
CA LYS A 8 19.21 -2.70 10.75
C LYS A 8 18.51 -2.40 9.42
N LEU A 9 17.49 -3.19 9.06
CA LEU A 9 16.70 -2.95 7.85
C LEU A 9 16.01 -1.58 7.89
N TYR A 10 15.35 -1.23 8.99
CA TYR A 10 14.72 0.08 9.13
C TYR A 10 15.73 1.23 9.14
N ALA A 11 16.94 1.02 9.68
CA ALA A 11 18.01 2.01 9.62
C ALA A 11 18.51 2.25 8.19
N ILE A 12 18.57 1.19 7.37
CA ILE A 12 18.88 1.31 5.93
C ILE A 12 17.77 2.10 5.23
N GLU A 13 16.50 1.73 5.43
CA GLU A 13 15.35 2.40 4.82
C GLU A 13 15.29 3.89 5.18
N ALA A 14 15.60 4.25 6.43
CA ALA A 14 15.67 5.64 6.86
C ALA A 14 16.76 6.44 6.09
N ARG A 15 17.91 5.81 5.80
CA ARG A 15 19.02 6.47 5.08
C ARG A 15 18.76 6.63 3.59
N ILE A 16 17.96 5.75 2.99
CA ILE A 16 17.66 5.77 1.55
C ILE A 16 16.32 6.44 1.23
N LYS A 17 15.62 6.98 2.23
CA LYS A 17 14.24 7.48 2.13
C LYS A 17 14.04 8.49 0.99
N ASP A 18 14.97 9.41 0.82
CA ASP A 18 14.86 10.53 -0.14
C ASP A 18 15.54 10.25 -1.49
N LEU A 19 16.05 9.02 -1.69
CA LEU A 19 16.65 8.62 -2.96
C LEU A 19 15.60 8.28 -4.02
N GLU A 20 16.00 8.40 -5.28
CA GLU A 20 15.19 7.98 -6.42
C GLU A 20 14.93 6.46 -6.41
N PRO A 21 13.79 5.98 -6.95
CA PRO A 21 13.42 4.56 -6.88
C PRO A 21 14.50 3.59 -7.40
N ALA A 22 15.20 3.95 -8.47
CA ALA A 22 16.28 3.12 -9.02
C ALA A 22 17.47 3.01 -8.05
N GLN A 23 17.83 4.10 -7.39
CA GLN A 23 18.92 4.14 -6.40
C GLN A 23 18.53 3.39 -5.13
N LYS A 24 17.27 3.51 -4.68
CA LYS A 24 16.72 2.72 -3.57
C LYS A 24 16.84 1.23 -3.85
N LYS A 25 16.43 0.78 -5.04
CA LYS A 25 16.56 -0.62 -5.46
C LYS A 25 18.02 -1.07 -5.37
N ALA A 26 18.95 -0.33 -5.98
CA ALA A 26 20.36 -0.67 -5.93
C ALA A 26 20.90 -0.80 -4.49
N GLN A 27 20.60 0.17 -3.63
CA GLN A 27 20.99 0.16 -2.22
C GLN A 27 20.37 -1.02 -1.46
N ARG A 28 19.10 -1.36 -1.71
CA ARG A 28 18.44 -2.52 -1.08
C ARG A 28 19.09 -3.84 -1.50
N GLN A 29 19.49 -3.98 -2.75
CA GLN A 29 20.20 -5.18 -3.22
C GLN A 29 21.59 -5.32 -2.58
N THR A 30 22.30 -4.21 -2.34
CA THR A 30 23.63 -4.26 -1.71
C THR A 30 23.56 -4.37 -0.17
N LEU A 31 22.64 -3.67 0.48
CA LEU A 31 22.62 -3.51 1.94
C LEU A 31 21.53 -4.34 2.62
N SER A 32 20.30 -4.33 2.07
CA SER A 32 19.15 -4.98 2.71
C SER A 32 19.11 -6.48 2.44
N ARG A 33 19.43 -6.93 1.22
CA ARG A 33 19.42 -8.36 0.85
C ARG A 33 20.29 -9.24 1.74
N PRO A 34 21.57 -8.91 2.01
CA PRO A 34 22.40 -9.74 2.90
C PRO A 34 21.83 -9.83 4.32
N VAL A 35 21.20 -8.76 4.82
CA VAL A 35 20.57 -8.75 6.16
C VAL A 35 19.31 -9.60 6.18
N LEU A 36 18.55 -9.61 5.09
CA LEU A 36 17.38 -10.47 4.92
C LEU A 36 17.79 -11.94 4.85
N ASP A 37 18.83 -12.28 4.08
CA ASP A 37 19.31 -13.67 3.97
C ASP A 37 19.81 -14.20 5.32
N ASP A 38 20.55 -13.38 6.06
CA ASP A 38 20.99 -13.66 7.44
C ASP A 38 19.80 -13.78 8.41
N LEU A 39 18.73 -13.00 8.21
CA LEU A 39 17.50 -13.16 8.98
C LEU A 39 16.77 -14.47 8.63
N LYS A 40 16.70 -14.85 7.35
CA LYS A 40 16.08 -16.09 6.89
C LYS A 40 16.76 -17.31 7.49
N ALA A 41 18.08 -17.39 7.36
CA ALA A 41 18.89 -18.47 7.91
C ALA A 41 18.71 -18.59 9.44
N TRP A 42 18.64 -17.44 10.12
CA TRP A 42 18.35 -17.41 11.55
C TRP A 42 16.94 -17.96 11.85
N LEU A 43 15.91 -17.57 11.10
CA LEU A 43 14.54 -18.06 11.30
C LEU A 43 14.42 -19.57 11.03
N GLU A 44 15.02 -20.07 9.95
CA GLU A 44 15.02 -21.50 9.61
C GLU A 44 15.72 -22.34 10.70
N THR A 45 16.85 -21.85 11.22
CA THR A 45 17.56 -22.50 12.32
C THR A 45 16.73 -22.53 13.60
N ASN A 46 16.05 -21.44 13.93
CA ASN A 46 15.27 -21.34 15.16
C ASN A 46 13.91 -22.05 15.07
N SER A 47 13.31 -22.17 13.88
CA SER A 47 12.07 -22.94 13.67
C SER A 47 12.18 -24.38 14.20
N ARG A 48 13.37 -24.99 14.05
CA ARG A 48 13.65 -26.35 14.52
C ARG A 48 13.90 -26.46 16.03
N ARG A 49 14.20 -25.35 16.70
CA ARG A 49 14.53 -25.29 18.14
C ARG A 49 13.32 -24.97 19.00
N VAL A 50 12.29 -24.37 18.41
CA VAL A 50 11.09 -23.95 19.10
C VAL A 50 10.07 -25.09 19.10
N PRO A 51 9.31 -25.31 20.20
CA PRO A 51 8.24 -26.29 20.22
C PRO A 51 7.23 -26.06 19.09
N LYS A 52 6.89 -27.13 18.38
CA LYS A 52 5.87 -27.13 17.33
C LYS A 52 4.55 -26.55 17.87
N ASP A 53 3.85 -25.79 17.04
CA ASP A 53 2.53 -25.18 17.34
C ASP A 53 2.53 -24.12 18.47
N SER A 54 3.69 -23.78 19.05
CA SER A 54 3.80 -22.59 19.90
C SER A 54 3.59 -21.31 19.09
N LEU A 55 3.17 -20.23 19.75
CA LEU A 55 2.97 -18.92 19.10
C LEU A 55 4.23 -18.45 18.34
N THR A 56 5.41 -18.70 18.91
CA THR A 56 6.69 -18.39 18.26
C THR A 56 6.92 -19.24 17.02
N TRP A 57 6.61 -20.54 17.06
CA TRP A 57 6.73 -21.41 15.90
C TRP A 57 5.77 -20.99 14.78
N ILE A 58 4.51 -20.67 15.12
CA ILE A 58 3.50 -20.20 14.17
C ILE A 58 3.98 -18.90 13.49
N ALA A 59 4.49 -17.94 14.27
CA ALA A 59 4.99 -16.68 13.73
C ALA A 59 6.20 -16.87 12.80
N ILE A 60 7.16 -17.73 13.17
CA ILE A 60 8.32 -18.05 12.34
C ILE A 60 7.88 -18.71 11.04
N ASN A 61 7.05 -19.75 11.12
CA ASN A 61 6.60 -20.47 9.93
C ASN A 61 5.74 -19.61 9.02
N TYR A 62 4.86 -18.77 9.57
CA TYR A 62 4.11 -17.80 8.78
C TYR A 62 5.04 -16.86 8.02
N THR A 63 6.06 -16.33 8.70
CA THR A 63 7.05 -15.45 8.07
C THR A 63 7.82 -16.16 6.95
N LEU A 64 8.25 -17.41 7.18
CA LEU A 64 8.98 -18.20 6.18
C LEU A 64 8.09 -18.55 4.97
N ASN A 65 6.81 -18.86 5.19
CA ASN A 65 5.86 -19.15 4.11
C ASN A 65 5.56 -17.93 3.24
N GLN A 66 5.69 -16.72 3.79
CA GLN A 66 5.46 -15.45 3.09
C GLN A 66 6.76 -14.77 2.65
N TRP A 67 7.89 -15.49 2.70
CA TRP A 67 9.21 -14.87 2.54
C TRP A 67 9.37 -14.15 1.20
N ASP A 68 8.92 -14.75 0.10
CA ASP A 68 9.06 -14.17 -1.24
C ASP A 68 8.28 -12.86 -1.40
N LEU A 69 7.12 -12.76 -0.75
CA LEU A 69 6.34 -11.52 -0.71
C LEU A 69 7.02 -10.48 0.19
N LEU A 70 7.54 -10.91 1.35
CA LEU A 70 8.22 -10.03 2.30
C LEU A 70 9.45 -9.35 1.70
N ILE A 71 10.22 -10.07 0.87
CA ILE A 71 11.41 -9.51 0.21
C ILE A 71 11.10 -8.76 -1.08
N GLY A 72 9.84 -8.80 -1.57
CA GLY A 72 9.44 -8.20 -2.84
C GLY A 72 9.70 -6.70 -2.93
N TYR A 73 9.65 -5.96 -1.81
CA TYR A 73 9.96 -4.53 -1.80
C TYR A 73 11.43 -4.21 -2.18
N CYS A 74 12.33 -5.20 -2.12
CA CYS A 74 13.70 -5.01 -2.59
C CYS A 74 13.80 -4.93 -4.12
N GLU A 75 12.77 -5.38 -4.85
CA GLU A 75 12.76 -5.39 -6.31
C GLU A 75 12.25 -4.09 -6.93
N ASP A 76 11.51 -3.28 -6.18
CA ASP A 76 10.99 -1.99 -6.62
C ASP A 76 11.17 -0.92 -5.53
N GLY A 77 11.91 0.15 -5.86
CA GLY A 77 12.17 1.28 -4.98
C GLY A 77 10.94 2.12 -4.63
N ARG A 78 9.82 1.95 -5.33
CA ARG A 78 8.52 2.60 -5.03
C ARG A 78 7.81 1.93 -3.84
N LEU A 79 8.15 0.68 -3.56
CA LEU A 79 7.54 -0.09 -2.48
C LEU A 79 8.16 0.27 -1.12
N ASN A 80 7.32 0.24 -0.09
CA ASN A 80 7.72 0.43 1.30
C ASN A 80 8.01 -0.92 1.95
N ILE A 81 8.94 -0.95 2.91
CA ILE A 81 9.25 -2.14 3.71
C ILE A 81 8.05 -2.63 4.55
N SER A 82 7.09 -1.76 4.84
CA SER A 82 5.93 -2.08 5.68
C SER A 82 4.65 -1.54 5.06
N ASN A 83 3.54 -2.19 5.38
CA ASN A 83 2.18 -1.79 5.01
C ASN A 83 1.59 -0.72 5.94
N ALA A 84 2.38 -0.15 6.88
CA ALA A 84 1.89 0.74 7.91
C ALA A 84 1.10 1.96 7.36
N LEU A 85 1.50 2.48 6.20
CA LEU A 85 0.75 3.57 5.54
C LEU A 85 -0.64 3.12 5.09
N ALA A 86 -0.76 1.94 4.48
CA ALA A 86 -2.04 1.38 4.05
C ALA A 86 -2.92 1.06 5.26
N GLU A 87 -2.35 0.48 6.32
CA GLU A 87 -3.08 0.24 7.57
C GLU A 87 -3.56 1.53 8.23
N ASN A 88 -2.73 2.58 8.24
CA ASN A 88 -3.10 3.88 8.77
C ASN A 88 -4.23 4.52 7.95
N ALA A 89 -4.23 4.36 6.62
CA ALA A 89 -5.27 4.88 5.74
C ALA A 89 -6.63 4.17 5.94
N ILE A 90 -6.63 2.85 6.16
CA ILE A 90 -7.87 2.09 6.37
C ILE A 90 -8.38 2.14 7.82
N ARG A 91 -7.53 2.48 8.80
CA ARG A 91 -7.90 2.49 10.22
C ARG A 91 -9.12 3.37 10.55
N PRO A 92 -9.25 4.61 10.05
CA PRO A 92 -10.45 5.43 10.29
C PRO A 92 -11.74 4.75 9.83
N PHE A 93 -11.70 4.07 8.69
CA PHE A 93 -12.83 3.29 8.19
C PHE A 93 -13.13 2.09 9.10
N ALA A 94 -12.10 1.32 9.47
CA ALA A 94 -12.24 0.14 10.31
C ALA A 94 -12.78 0.45 11.72
N VAL A 95 -12.46 1.62 12.27
CA VAL A 95 -12.99 2.13 13.54
C VAL A 95 -14.39 2.71 13.34
N GLY A 96 -14.58 3.52 12.30
CA GLY A 96 -15.84 4.22 12.01
C GLY A 96 -17.01 3.29 11.70
N ARG A 97 -16.77 2.14 11.04
CA ARG A 97 -17.83 1.18 10.69
C ARG A 97 -18.66 0.68 11.88
N ARG A 98 -18.09 0.65 13.09
CA ARG A 98 -18.82 0.26 14.33
C ARG A 98 -19.87 1.32 14.75
N ASN A 99 -19.71 2.55 14.29
CA ASN A 99 -20.53 3.71 14.65
C ASN A 99 -21.52 4.11 13.53
N TRP A 100 -21.56 3.40 12.40
CA TRP A 100 -22.40 3.75 11.25
C TRP A 100 -23.60 2.80 11.15
N LEU A 101 -24.81 3.37 11.26
CA LEU A 101 -26.08 2.63 11.33
C LEU A 101 -26.43 1.74 10.12
N PHE A 102 -25.68 1.80 9.01
CA PHE A 102 -26.02 1.08 7.77
C PHE A 102 -24.83 0.33 7.13
N SER A 103 -23.74 0.12 7.87
CA SER A 103 -22.57 -0.64 7.39
C SER A 103 -22.72 -2.16 7.44
N ASP A 104 -23.87 -2.66 7.92
CA ASP A 104 -24.12 -4.08 8.15
C ASP A 104 -24.69 -4.81 6.91
N THR A 105 -24.86 -4.10 5.78
CA THR A 105 -25.28 -4.71 4.51
C THR A 105 -24.17 -4.63 3.47
N PRO A 106 -24.05 -5.60 2.55
CA PRO A 106 -23.08 -5.53 1.45
C PRO A 106 -23.21 -4.26 0.61
N ARG A 107 -24.43 -3.74 0.46
CA ARG A 107 -24.70 -2.46 -0.23
C ARG A 107 -24.14 -1.27 0.55
N GLY A 108 -24.38 -1.21 1.86
CA GLY A 108 -23.86 -0.16 2.73
C GLY A 108 -22.33 -0.20 2.85
N ALA A 109 -21.74 -1.39 2.93
CA ALA A 109 -20.30 -1.59 2.91
C ALA A 109 -19.68 -1.09 1.58
N ARG A 110 -20.29 -1.44 0.44
CA ARG A 110 -19.84 -0.97 -0.87
C ARG A 110 -19.94 0.56 -1.00
N ALA A 111 -21.06 1.16 -0.60
CA ALA A 111 -21.22 2.61 -0.64
C ALA A 111 -20.19 3.33 0.25
N SER A 112 -19.98 2.83 1.46
CA SER A 112 -19.00 3.39 2.41
C SER A 112 -17.57 3.26 1.87
N ALA A 113 -17.21 2.12 1.29
CA ALA A 113 -15.91 1.91 0.65
C ALA A 113 -15.69 2.87 -0.52
N THR A 114 -16.69 3.07 -1.39
CA THR A 114 -16.60 4.03 -2.50
C THR A 114 -16.34 5.46 -2.01
N CYS A 115 -17.09 5.92 -0.99
CA CYS A 115 -16.90 7.26 -0.43
C CYS A 115 -15.49 7.43 0.17
N TYR A 116 -15.01 6.45 0.93
CA TYR A 116 -13.67 6.50 1.51
C TYR A 116 -12.57 6.46 0.46
N SER A 117 -12.72 5.65 -0.59
CA SER A 117 -11.78 5.63 -1.72
C SER A 117 -11.64 7.01 -2.37
N LEU A 118 -12.74 7.75 -2.55
CA LEU A 118 -12.68 9.12 -3.09
C LEU A 118 -11.96 10.09 -2.14
N ILE A 119 -12.25 10.00 -0.84
CA ILE A 119 -11.62 10.86 0.18
C ILE A 119 -10.11 10.58 0.28
N GLU A 120 -9.71 9.30 0.35
CA GLU A 120 -8.30 8.91 0.44
C GLU A 120 -7.55 9.25 -0.86
N THR A 121 -8.22 9.18 -2.02
CA THR A 121 -7.65 9.65 -3.30
C THR A 121 -7.40 11.16 -3.26
N ALA A 122 -8.34 11.96 -2.75
CA ALA A 122 -8.15 13.40 -2.60
C ALA A 122 -6.94 13.72 -1.73
N LYS A 123 -6.85 13.09 -0.55
CA LYS A 123 -5.73 13.26 0.39
C LYS A 123 -4.40 12.84 -0.23
N ALA A 124 -4.35 11.71 -0.93
CA ALA A 124 -3.14 11.21 -1.59
C ALA A 124 -2.62 12.17 -2.66
N ASN A 125 -3.50 12.96 -3.29
CA ASN A 125 -3.15 13.99 -4.26
C ASN A 125 -2.97 15.39 -3.64
N GLY A 126 -2.99 15.52 -2.31
CA GLY A 126 -2.85 16.80 -1.61
C GLY A 126 -4.05 17.75 -1.79
N LEU A 127 -5.21 17.22 -2.16
CA LEU A 127 -6.44 18.00 -2.32
C LEU A 127 -7.24 18.01 -1.02
N GLU A 128 -7.93 19.13 -0.76
CA GLU A 128 -8.88 19.23 0.33
C GLU A 128 -10.11 18.33 0.01
N PRO A 129 -10.43 17.32 0.85
CA PRO A 129 -11.44 16.33 0.51
C PRO A 129 -12.83 16.89 0.23
N TYR A 130 -13.28 17.92 0.96
CA TYR A 130 -14.59 18.50 0.76
C TYR A 130 -14.69 19.22 -0.58
N ALA A 131 -13.72 20.06 -0.92
CA ALA A 131 -13.64 20.75 -2.21
C ALA A 131 -13.57 19.75 -3.37
N TYR A 132 -12.79 18.68 -3.23
CA TYR A 132 -12.71 17.61 -4.23
C TYR A 132 -14.06 16.91 -4.43
N LEU A 133 -14.72 16.49 -3.34
CA LEU A 133 -16.02 15.83 -3.43
C LEU A 133 -17.09 16.76 -4.01
N HIS A 134 -17.09 18.04 -3.61
CA HIS A 134 -18.00 19.05 -4.13
C HIS A 134 -17.81 19.22 -5.65
N HIS A 135 -16.56 19.35 -6.10
CA HIS A 135 -16.23 19.42 -7.52
C HIS A 135 -16.72 18.19 -8.28
N VAL A 136 -16.42 16.98 -7.78
CA VAL A 136 -16.86 15.72 -8.41
C VAL A 136 -18.38 15.65 -8.51
N LEU A 137 -19.11 15.95 -7.43
CA LEU A 137 -20.56 15.89 -7.39
C LEU A 137 -21.22 16.93 -8.32
N GLN A 138 -20.62 18.12 -8.47
CA GLN A 138 -21.10 19.15 -9.39
C GLN A 138 -20.93 18.75 -10.87
N HIS A 139 -19.89 17.98 -11.19
CA HIS A 139 -19.53 17.64 -12.58
C HIS A 139 -19.89 16.20 -12.97
N ILE A 140 -20.44 15.41 -12.04
CA ILE A 140 -20.73 13.98 -12.28
C ILE A 140 -21.74 13.76 -13.41
N ALA A 141 -22.67 14.70 -13.60
CA ALA A 141 -23.67 14.67 -14.68
C ALA A 141 -23.08 15.01 -16.06
N ALA A 142 -21.95 15.71 -16.11
CA ALA A 142 -21.27 16.10 -17.35
C ALA A 142 -20.25 15.05 -17.82
N SER A 143 -19.73 14.22 -16.91
CA SER A 143 -18.86 13.10 -17.24
C SER A 143 -19.65 11.94 -17.87
N ARG A 144 -19.46 11.72 -19.17
CA ARG A 144 -19.96 10.52 -19.87
C ARG A 144 -19.26 9.30 -19.28
N LEU A 145 -19.97 8.53 -18.44
CA LEU A 145 -19.47 7.26 -17.95
C LEU A 145 -19.16 6.36 -19.17
N PRO A 146 -17.92 5.88 -19.39
CA PRO A 146 -17.76 4.70 -20.21
C PRO A 146 -18.60 3.60 -19.55
N GLN A 147 -19.40 2.91 -20.38
CA GLN A 147 -20.24 1.79 -19.95
C GLN A 147 -19.44 0.86 -19.03
N GLN A 148 -20.09 0.40 -17.95
CA GLN A 148 -19.50 -0.45 -16.93
C GLN A 148 -18.53 -1.47 -17.55
N VAL A 149 -17.25 -1.29 -17.23
CA VAL A 149 -16.24 -2.28 -17.54
C VAL A 149 -16.47 -3.45 -16.59
N THR A 150 -17.35 -4.37 -16.98
CA THR A 150 -17.53 -5.66 -16.32
C THR A 150 -16.32 -6.53 -16.64
N HIS A 151 -15.19 -6.24 -16.01
CA HIS A 151 -14.12 -7.23 -15.91
C HIS A 151 -14.41 -8.09 -14.67
N PRO A 152 -14.40 -9.43 -14.78
CA PRO A 152 -14.43 -10.29 -13.61
C PRO A 152 -13.21 -9.94 -12.76
N ILE A 153 -13.46 -9.37 -11.58
CA ILE A 153 -12.42 -8.93 -10.65
C ILE A 153 -11.81 -10.21 -10.06
N HIS A 154 -10.68 -10.67 -10.62
CA HIS A 154 -9.78 -11.50 -9.85
C HIS A 154 -9.08 -10.59 -8.83
N GLN A 155 -8.91 -11.10 -7.61
CA GLN A 155 -8.57 -10.37 -6.39
C GLN A 155 -7.17 -9.68 -6.40
N GLY A 156 -6.50 -9.59 -7.56
CA GLY A 156 -5.18 -8.99 -7.76
C GLY A 156 -5.15 -7.65 -8.53
N ASP A 157 -6.26 -7.17 -9.11
CA ASP A 157 -6.20 -6.11 -10.15
C ASP A 157 -6.38 -4.66 -9.67
N ILE A 158 -6.43 -4.40 -8.36
CA ILE A 158 -6.70 -3.04 -7.83
C ILE A 158 -5.53 -2.06 -8.08
N LEU A 159 -4.33 -2.53 -8.41
CA LEU A 159 -3.14 -1.67 -8.50
C LEU A 159 -2.69 -1.27 -9.92
N LEU A 160 -3.25 -1.84 -10.99
CA LEU A 160 -2.70 -1.71 -12.35
C LEU A 160 -3.38 -0.68 -13.27
N SER A 161 -4.42 0.02 -12.82
CA SER A 161 -5.16 0.98 -13.65
C SER A 161 -4.64 2.43 -13.61
N ILE A 162 -3.55 2.71 -12.87
CA ILE A 162 -3.11 4.09 -12.58
C ILE A 162 -2.17 4.68 -13.66
N ASP A 163 -1.57 3.87 -14.55
CA ASP A 163 -0.44 4.33 -15.39
C ASP A 163 -0.77 4.68 -16.86
N ARG A 164 -2.03 4.93 -17.25
CA ARG A 164 -2.36 5.23 -18.67
C ARG A 164 -2.85 6.64 -19.03
N THR A 165 -2.86 7.61 -18.12
CA THR A 165 -3.32 8.98 -18.44
C THR A 165 -2.31 10.10 -18.16
N ALA A 166 -1.06 9.80 -17.81
CA ALA A 166 0.00 10.81 -17.65
C ALA A 166 0.94 10.81 -18.86
N GLY A 167 0.45 11.24 -20.03
CA GLY A 167 1.27 11.20 -21.25
C GLY A 167 0.66 11.88 -22.46
N ALA A 168 0.24 13.15 -22.37
CA ALA A 168 0.15 14.06 -23.52
C ALA A 168 -0.12 15.51 -23.10
N GLY A 169 0.68 16.45 -23.61
CA GLY A 169 0.14 17.75 -24.04
C GLY A 169 0.27 18.94 -23.08
N HIS A 170 1.47 19.50 -23.03
CA HIS A 170 1.81 20.84 -22.56
C HIS A 170 1.03 21.96 -23.30
N ARG A 171 0.28 22.81 -22.59
CA ARG A 171 0.12 24.25 -22.90
C ARG A 171 -0.49 25.02 -21.72
N ARG A 172 0.34 25.86 -21.07
CA ARG A 172 -0.11 26.95 -20.20
C ARG A 172 -0.83 27.99 -21.06
N GLN A 173 -2.04 28.38 -20.68
CA GLN A 173 -2.60 29.66 -21.08
C GLN A 173 -2.80 30.51 -19.83
N VAL A 174 -2.07 31.62 -19.82
CA VAL A 174 -2.16 32.75 -18.91
C VAL A 174 -3.49 33.45 -19.20
N ILE A 175 -4.30 33.69 -18.18
CA ILE A 175 -5.42 34.62 -18.28
C ILE A 175 -5.04 35.85 -17.45
N LYS A 176 -4.76 36.94 -18.16
CA LYS A 176 -4.82 38.31 -17.66
C LYS A 176 -6.30 38.66 -17.48
N GLU A 177 -6.66 39.17 -16.31
CA GLU A 177 -7.22 40.51 -16.06
C GLU A 177 -7.41 40.70 -14.56
#